data_AF-A0A812U2C1-F1
#
_entry.id   AF-A0A812U2C1-F1
#
_cell.length_a   1.000
_cell.length_b   1.000
_cell.length_c   1.000
_cell.angle_alpha   90.00
_cell.angle_beta   90.00
_cell.angle_gamma   90.00
#
_symmetry.space_group_name_H-M   'P 1'
#
loop_
_entity.id
_entity.type
_entity.pdbx_description
1 polymer ?
#
loop_
_entity_poly.entity_id
_entity_poly.type
_entity_poly.pdbx_seq_one_letter_code
_entity_poly.pdbx_strand_id
1 'polypeptide(L)'
;MQQGYKCVAAVSSSLAKETLPRLAASLDVQPVTDILEVAEEDGVYRRPMYAGNAIATVQSSDDVRLLTFRQTAFEAAGTAASAAPVE
;
A
#
# COMPACT_ATOMS: atom_id res chain seq x y z
N MET A 1 1.77 4.89 17.29
CA MET A 1 1.57 3.48 16.92
C MET A 1 2.34 2.65 17.92
N GLN A 2 1.66 1.83 18.73
CA GLN A 2 2.22 1.25 19.95
C GLN A 2 2.91 -0.13 19.72
N GLN A 3 3.16 -0.49 18.47
CA GLN A 3 3.78 -1.72 17.99
C GLN A 3 4.54 -1.35 16.70
N GLY A 4 5.81 -1.74 16.56
CA GLY A 4 6.76 -1.28 15.51
C GLY A 4 6.45 -1.70 14.07
N TYR A 5 5.23 -1.49 13.59
CA TYR A 5 4.82 -1.81 12.21
C TYR A 5 5.47 -0.88 11.19
N LYS A 6 6.13 -1.48 10.19
CA LYS A 6 6.78 -0.79 9.08
C LYS A 6 5.88 -0.58 7.86
N CYS A 7 4.73 -1.23 7.82
CA CYS A 7 3.81 -1.17 6.68
C CYS A 7 2.34 -1.18 7.15
N VAL A 8 1.54 -0.29 6.60
CA VAL A 8 0.08 -0.31 6.71
C VAL A 8 -0.47 -0.34 5.29
N ALA A 9 -1.20 -1.41 4.97
CA ALA A 9 -1.73 -1.67 3.65
C ALA A 9 -3.25 -1.74 3.67
N ALA A 10 -3.90 -1.22 2.63
CA ALA A 10 -5.33 -1.38 2.41
C ALA A 10 -5.65 -1.59 0.92
N VAL A 11 -6.88 -1.98 0.61
CA VAL A 11 -7.41 -1.89 -0.76
C VAL A 11 -7.73 -0.44 -1.10
N SER A 12 -7.63 -0.05 -2.37
CA SER A 12 -7.96 1.29 -2.89
C SER A 12 -9.47 1.60 -2.88
N SER A 13 -10.10 1.49 -1.70
CA SER A 13 -11.52 1.75 -1.43
C SER A 13 -11.79 3.20 -1.03
N SER A 14 -13.06 3.58 -0.96
CA SER A 14 -13.47 4.91 -0.45
C SER A 14 -12.97 5.15 0.97
N LEU A 15 -13.11 4.15 1.85
CA LEU A 15 -12.65 4.25 3.24
C LEU A 15 -11.15 4.55 3.34
N ALA A 16 -10.33 3.84 2.55
CA ALA A 16 -8.89 4.07 2.55
C ALA A 16 -8.56 5.47 2.02
N LYS A 17 -9.22 5.92 0.94
CA LYS A 17 -9.01 7.26 0.35
C LYS A 17 -9.37 8.39 1.31
N GLU A 18 -10.34 8.19 2.21
CA GLU A 18 -10.78 9.19 3.18
C GLU A 18 -9.93 9.22 4.46
N THR A 19 -9.42 8.06 4.89
CA THR A 19 -8.72 7.92 6.18
C THR A 19 -7.20 7.98 6.05
N LEU A 20 -6.63 7.41 4.99
CA LEU A 20 -5.18 7.30 4.79
C LEU A 20 -4.47 8.67 4.74
N PRO A 21 -5.00 9.72 4.10
CA PRO A 21 -4.33 11.03 4.10
C PRO A 21 -4.17 11.63 5.50
N ARG A 22 -5.13 11.39 6.40
CA ARG A 22 -5.06 11.86 7.79
C ARG A 22 -3.99 11.09 8.58
N LEU A 23 -3.91 9.78 8.36
CA LEU A 23 -2.87 8.94 8.96
C LEU A 23 -1.48 9.32 8.44
N ALA A 24 -1.35 9.53 7.13
CA ALA A 24 -0.11 9.99 6.49
C ALA A 24 0.38 11.31 7.09
N ALA A 25 -0.50 12.29 7.22
CA ALA A 25 -0.16 13.57 7.84
C ALA A 25 0.25 13.43 9.31
N SER A 26 -0.39 12.54 10.07
CA SER A 26 -0.03 12.31 11.47
C SER A 26 1.32 11.60 11.65
N LEU A 27 1.76 10.84 10.65
CA LEU A 27 3.03 10.09 10.68
C LEU A 27 4.15 10.80 9.92
N ASP A 28 3.84 11.90 9.23
CA ASP A 28 4.77 12.64 8.34
C ASP A 28 5.41 11.74 7.28
N VAL A 29 4.60 10.91 6.61
CA VAL A 29 5.05 9.98 5.56
C VAL A 29 4.26 10.16 4.27
N GLN A 30 4.88 9.84 3.13
CA GLN A 30 4.20 9.91 1.83
C GLN A 30 3.47 8.59 1.50
N PRO A 31 2.14 8.60 1.34
CA PRO A 31 1.41 7.40 1.00
C PRO A 31 1.56 7.06 -0.50
N VAL A 32 1.73 5.77 -0.81
CA VAL A 32 1.74 5.26 -2.19
C VAL A 32 0.40 4.60 -2.49
N THR A 33 -0.36 5.17 -3.42
CA THR A 33 -1.75 4.77 -3.67
C THR A 33 -1.97 4.09 -5.02
N ASP A 34 -3.03 3.28 -5.12
CA ASP A 34 -3.44 2.53 -6.31
C ASP A 34 -2.34 1.66 -6.94
N ILE A 35 -1.61 0.92 -6.12
CA ILE A 35 -0.47 0.07 -6.54
C ILE A 35 -0.97 -1.09 -7.40
N LEU A 36 -0.27 -1.33 -8.51
CA LEU A 36 -0.49 -2.44 -9.43
C LEU A 36 0.50 -3.59 -9.21
N GLU A 37 1.71 -3.26 -8.78
CA GLU A 37 2.81 -4.23 -8.64
C GLU A 37 3.79 -3.74 -7.56
N VAL A 38 4.35 -4.70 -6.83
CA VAL A 38 5.48 -4.50 -5.93
C VAL A 38 6.70 -5.06 -6.64
N ALA A 39 7.73 -4.24 -6.84
CA ALA A 39 8.96 -4.67 -7.53
C ALA A 39 9.87 -5.48 -6.59
N GLU A 40 10.92 -6.11 -7.14
CA GLU A 40 11.90 -6.88 -6.35
C GLU A 40 12.72 -6.00 -5.39
N GLU A 41 12.98 -4.75 -5.77
CA GLU A 41 13.63 -3.78 -4.88
C GLU A 41 12.68 -3.33 -3.76
N ASP A 42 13.18 -3.37 -2.52
CA ASP A 42 12.41 -2.97 -1.35
C ASP A 42 11.94 -1.51 -1.44
N GLY A 43 10.67 -1.30 -1.10
CA GLY A 43 10.04 0.02 -1.15
C GLY A 43 9.74 0.53 -2.57
N VAL A 44 9.91 -0.28 -3.63
CA VAL A 44 9.61 0.11 -5.01
C VAL A 44 8.27 -0.44 -5.47
N TYR A 45 7.41 0.45 -5.97
CA TYR A 45 6.04 0.17 -6.35
C TYR A 45 5.72 0.72 -7.74
N ARG A 46 4.82 0.05 -8.46
CA ARG A 46 4.30 0.55 -9.74
C ARG A 46 2.84 0.95 -9.59
N ARG A 47 2.49 2.15 -10.04
CA ARG A 47 1.14 2.68 -9.98
C ARG A 47 0.74 3.33 -11.31
N PRO A 48 -0.56 3.38 -11.64
CA PRO A 48 -1.01 4.08 -12.82
C PRO A 48 -1.01 5.59 -12.59
N MET A 49 -0.68 6.32 -13.65
CA MET A 49 -0.83 7.77 -13.77
C MET A 49 -1.64 8.09 -15.04
N TYR A 50 -2.21 9.29 -15.10
CA TYR A 50 -2.98 9.78 -16.25
C TYR A 50 -4.10 8.81 -16.68
N ALA A 51 -4.97 8.44 -15.73
CA ALA A 51 -6.07 7.49 -15.94
C ALA A 51 -5.62 6.11 -16.48
N GLY A 52 -4.39 5.68 -16.16
CA GLY A 52 -3.86 4.38 -16.56
C GLY A 52 -3.08 4.38 -17.87
N ASN A 53 -2.90 5.53 -18.53
CA ASN A 53 -2.12 5.62 -19.76
C ASN A 53 -0.61 5.55 -19.53
N ALA A 54 -0.14 5.87 -18.32
CA ALA A 54 1.25 5.73 -17.92
C ALA A 54 1.36 4.90 -16.66
N ILE A 55 2.43 4.11 -16.55
CA ILE A 55 2.78 3.41 -15.32
C ILE A 55 4.01 4.08 -14.74
N ALA A 56 3.90 4.53 -13.51
CA ALA A 56 4.97 5.17 -12.76
C ALA A 56 5.61 4.17 -11.80
N THR A 57 6.93 4.16 -11.76
CA THR A 57 7.71 3.48 -10.73
C THR A 57 8.04 4.49 -9.64
N VAL A 58 7.68 4.17 -8.40
CA VAL A 58 7.86 5.04 -7.23
C VAL A 58 8.61 4.26 -6.17
N GLN A 59 9.67 4.86 -5.62
CA GLN A 59 10.40 4.32 -4.47
C GLN A 59 10.05 5.15 -3.23
N SER A 60 9.62 4.50 -2.15
CA SER A 60 9.43 5.14 -0.85
C SER A 60 10.62 4.85 0.05
N SER A 61 11.18 5.92 0.63
CA SER A 61 12.25 5.88 1.62
C SER A 61 11.74 6.10 3.06
N ASP A 62 10.42 6.11 3.25
CA ASP A 62 9.79 6.34 4.55
C ASP A 62 9.96 5.13 5.48
N ASP A 63 10.12 5.39 6.78
CA ASP A 63 10.26 4.34 7.80
C ASP A 63 8.97 3.52 7.96
N VAL A 64 7.81 4.16 7.78
CA VAL A 64 6.50 3.53 7.77
C VAL A 64 5.84 3.75 6.41
N ARG A 65 5.53 2.66 5.73
CA ARG A 65 4.94 2.69 4.39
C ARG A 65 3.43 2.61 4.48
N LEU A 66 2.74 3.64 3.98
CA LEU A 66 1.28 3.67 3.87
C LEU A 66 0.89 3.35 2.42
N LEU A 67 0.32 2.17 2.20
CA LEU A 67 0.13 1.60 0.87
C LEU A 67 -1.35 1.32 0.61
N THR A 68 -1.81 1.58 -0.61
CA THR A 68 -3.09 1.04 -1.08
C THR A 68 -2.93 0.30 -2.39
N PHE A 69 -3.55 -0.87 -2.50
CA PHE A 69 -3.45 -1.75 -3.66
C PHE A 69 -4.71 -1.69 -4.52
N ARG A 70 -4.54 -1.77 -5.84
CA ARG A 70 -5.67 -1.93 -6.76
C ARG A 70 -6.17 -3.36 -6.66
N GLN A 71 -7.44 -3.54 -6.33
CA GLN A 71 -8.04 -4.86 -6.10
C GLN A 71 -7.85 -5.83 -7.27
N THR A 72 -7.93 -5.34 -8.51
CA THR A 72 -7.84 -6.18 -9.72
C THR A 72 -6.41 -6.51 -10.14
N ALA A 73 -5.41 -5.97 -9.45
CA ALA A 73 -4.01 -6.17 -9.83
C ALA A 73 -3.36 -7.37 -9.12
N PHE A 74 -4.01 -7.91 -8.09
CA PHE A 74 -3.51 -9.03 -7.31
C PHE A 74 -4.53 -10.15 -7.27
N GLU A 75 -4.06 -11.38 -7.43
CA GLU A 75 -4.87 -12.56 -7.20
C GLU A 75 -5.28 -12.64 -5.73
N ALA A 76 -6.51 -13.10 -5.50
CA ALA A 76 -6.97 -13.31 -4.13
C ALA A 76 -6.11 -14.40 -3.47
N ALA A 77 -5.64 -14.12 -2.25
CA ALA A 77 -4.98 -15.15 -1.45
C ALA A 77 -5.94 -16.32 -1.23
N GLY A 78 -5.43 -17.55 -1.30
CA GLY A 78 -6.22 -18.74 -0.99
C GLY A 78 -6.69 -18.73 0.46
N THR A 79 -7.82 -19.39 0.74
CA THR A 79 -8.33 -19.54 2.10
C THR A 79 -7.41 -20.48 2.88
N ALA A 80 -6.61 -19.94 3.81
CA ALA A 80 -5.84 -20.76 4.74
C ALA A 80 -6.75 -21.26 5.88
N ALA A 81 -6.56 -22.51 6.31
CA ALA A 81 -7.30 -23.08 7.45
C ALA A 81 -6.90 -22.48 8.81
N SER A 82 -5.78 -21.76 8.86
CA SER A 82 -5.28 -21.06 10.03
C SER A 82 -5.11 -19.58 9.72
N ALA A 83 -5.41 -18.73 10.70
CA ALA A 83 -5.07 -17.31 10.63
C ALA A 83 -3.56 -17.14 10.42
N ALA A 84 -3.17 -16.09 9.68
CA ALA A 84 -1.78 -15.69 9.60
C ALA A 84 -1.27 -15.38 11.03
N PRO A 85 -0.04 -15.80 11.38
CA PRO A 85 0.53 -15.49 12.69
C PRO A 85 0.55 -13.97 12.88
N VAL A 86 0.15 -13.53 14.07
CA VAL A 86 0.25 -12.13 14.49
C VAL A 86 1.60 -11.98 15.18
N GLU A 87 2.51 -11.22 14.57
CA GLU A 87 3.80 -10.81 15.14
C GLU A 87 3.82 -9.30 15.43
#